data_AF-W7UR58-F1
#
_entry.id   AF-W7UR58-F1
#
_cell.length_a   1.000
_cell.length_b   1.000
_cell.length_c   1.000
_cell.angle_alpha   90.00
_cell.angle_beta   90.00
_cell.angle_gamma   90.00
#
_symmetry.space_group_name_H-M   'P 1'
#
loop_
_entity.id
_entity.type
_entity.pdbx_description
1 polymer ?
#
loop_
_entity_poly.entity_id
_entity_poly.type
_entity_poly.pdbx_seq_one_letter_code
_entity_poly.pdbx_strand_id
1 'polypeptide(L)'
;MSDPNFIRIDVSGGWLDQLIKEIDKNRDFSISCANQADLSEEDRYNYKCMAERDARVKAKVSKYTDSQGYARLYRSEYQDIFHILLENSVARK
;
A
#
# COMPACT_ATOMS: atom_id res chain seq x y z
N MET A 1 10.30 5.92 24.65
CA MET A 1 11.18 4.86 24.11
C MET A 1 10.67 4.47 22.73
N SER A 2 11.49 4.59 21.70
CA SER A 2 11.18 4.17 20.33
C SER A 2 11.24 2.65 20.25
N ASP A 3 10.10 2.00 20.02
CA ASP A 3 10.07 0.57 19.68
C ASP A 3 10.75 0.40 18.31
N PRO A 4 11.87 -0.36 18.22
CA PRO A 4 12.70 -0.46 17.01
C PRO A 4 11.97 -1.10 15.81
N ASN A 5 10.79 -1.66 16.03
CA ASN A 5 9.97 -2.25 14.98
C ASN A 5 9.05 -1.23 14.30
N PHE A 6 8.90 -0.03 14.87
CA PHE A 6 8.06 1.02 14.32
C PHE A 6 8.86 2.08 13.60
N ILE A 7 8.40 2.42 12.41
CA ILE A 7 8.89 3.50 11.58
C ILE A 7 7.84 4.61 11.62
N ARG A 8 8.32 5.84 11.83
CA ARG A 8 7.50 7.05 11.76
C ARG A 8 7.74 7.69 10.41
N ILE A 9 6.69 7.84 9.62
CA ILE A 9 6.73 8.53 8.33
C ILE A 9 5.98 9.85 8.44
N ASP A 10 6.53 10.91 7.85
CA ASP A 10 5.87 12.20 7.71
C ASP A 10 4.97 12.17 6.47
N VAL A 11 3.67 12.34 6.68
CA VAL A 11 2.64 12.38 5.64
C VAL A 11 1.76 13.63 5.78
N SER A 12 2.30 14.68 6.41
CA SER A 12 1.65 15.98 6.57
C SER A 12 1.49 16.72 5.22
N GLY A 13 0.78 17.85 5.21
CA GLY A 13 0.72 18.72 4.02
C GLY A 13 0.05 18.10 2.77
N GLY A 14 -0.88 17.16 2.94
CA GLY A 14 -1.59 16.48 1.83
C GLY A 14 -0.88 15.22 1.32
N TRP A 15 0.30 14.88 1.84
CA TRP A 15 0.99 13.65 1.48
C TRP A 15 0.23 12.38 1.92
N LEU A 16 -0.56 12.44 3.00
CA LEU A 16 -1.43 11.34 3.40
C LEU A 16 -2.46 11.00 2.31
N ASP A 17 -3.15 12.00 1.79
CA ASP A 17 -4.17 11.80 0.75
C ASP A 17 -3.53 11.29 -0.54
N GLN A 18 -2.36 11.83 -0.90
CA GLN A 18 -1.60 11.36 -2.06
C GLN A 18 -1.14 9.90 -1.88
N LEU A 19 -0.64 9.53 -0.70
CA LEU A 19 -0.26 8.15 -0.40
C LEU A 19 -1.46 7.20 -0.47
N ILE A 20 -2.59 7.57 0.12
CA ILE A 20 -3.83 6.78 0.05
C ILE A 20 -4.26 6.59 -1.42
N LYS A 21 -4.19 7.63 -2.23
CA LYS A 21 -4.52 7.57 -3.66
C LYS A 21 -3.60 6.62 -4.43
N GLU A 22 -2.30 6.62 -4.16
CA GLU A 22 -1.37 5.69 -4.79
C GLU A 22 -1.63 4.23 -4.37
N ILE A 23 -1.97 4.00 -3.10
CA ILE A 23 -2.36 2.67 -2.61
C ILE A 23 -3.66 2.19 -3.27
N ASP A 24 -4.68 3.05 -3.35
CA ASP A 24 -5.95 2.72 -4.02
C ASP A 24 -5.73 2.41 -5.50
N LYS A 25 -4.95 3.24 -6.20
CA LYS A 25 -4.56 3.01 -7.60
C LYS A 25 -3.86 1.66 -7.78
N ASN A 26 -2.99 1.25 -6.86
CA ASN A 26 -2.32 -0.04 -6.94
C ASN A 26 -3.28 -1.21 -6.73
N ARG A 27 -4.13 -1.10 -5.70
CA ARG A 27 -5.14 -2.10 -5.36
C ARG A 27 -6.11 -2.34 -6.51
N ASP A 28 -6.67 -1.25 -7.05
CA ASP A 28 -7.72 -1.34 -8.07
C ASP A 28 -7.18 -1.93 -9.37
N PHE A 29 -5.92 -1.64 -9.71
CA PHE A 29 -5.23 -2.32 -10.81
C PHE A 29 -5.08 -3.82 -10.55
N SER A 30 -4.61 -4.23 -9.36
CA SER A 30 -4.48 -5.64 -9.01
C SER A 30 -5.82 -6.37 -9.06
N ILE A 31 -6.91 -5.73 -8.61
CA ILE A 31 -8.28 -6.27 -8.74
C ILE A 31 -8.66 -6.42 -10.21
N SER A 32 -8.40 -5.40 -11.04
CA SER A 32 -8.67 -5.45 -12.47
C SER A 32 -7.91 -6.58 -13.17
N CYS A 33 -6.63 -6.75 -12.84
CA CYS A 33 -5.81 -7.84 -13.35
C CYS A 33 -6.38 -9.19 -12.90
N ALA A 34 -6.65 -9.39 -11.60
CA ALA A 34 -7.19 -10.65 -11.08
C ALA A 34 -8.52 -11.10 -11.72
N ASN A 35 -9.27 -10.17 -12.33
CA ASN A 35 -10.54 -10.45 -13.01
C ASN A 35 -10.39 -10.77 -14.50
N GLN A 36 -9.18 -10.73 -15.07
CA GLN A 36 -8.94 -11.13 -16.46
C GLN A 36 -9.25 -12.62 -16.65
N ALA A 37 -9.86 -12.95 -17.80
CA ALA A 37 -10.29 -14.31 -18.10
C ALA A 37 -9.11 -15.27 -18.29
N ASP A 38 -8.05 -14.80 -18.96
CA ASP A 38 -6.95 -15.64 -19.46
C ASP A 38 -5.76 -15.78 -18.51
N LEU A 39 -5.93 -15.44 -17.23
CA LEU A 39 -4.87 -15.60 -16.23
C LEU A 39 -4.78 -17.02 -15.70
N SER A 40 -3.55 -17.47 -15.47
CA SER A 40 -3.27 -18.67 -14.69
C SER A 40 -3.86 -18.54 -13.27
N GLU A 41 -4.12 -19.68 -12.62
CA GLU A 41 -4.60 -19.68 -11.24
C GLU A 41 -3.60 -19.03 -10.28
N GLU A 42 -2.31 -19.27 -10.50
CA GLU A 42 -1.21 -18.69 -9.72
C GLU A 42 -1.16 -17.17 -9.86
N ASP A 43 -1.20 -16.64 -11.08
CA ASP A 43 -1.18 -15.19 -11.31
C ASP A 43 -2.43 -14.52 -10.71
N ARG A 44 -3.60 -15.16 -10.87
CA ARG A 44 -4.85 -14.68 -10.28
C ARG A 44 -4.75 -14.61 -8.76
N TYR A 45 -4.17 -15.64 -8.13
CA TYR A 45 -3.92 -15.65 -6.69
C TYR A 45 -2.95 -14.54 -6.28
N ASN A 46 -1.85 -14.37 -7.00
CA ASN A 46 -0.86 -13.33 -6.73
C ASN A 46 -1.47 -11.92 -6.77
N TYR A 47 -2.27 -11.60 -7.79
CA TYR A 47 -2.97 -10.32 -7.88
C TYR A 47 -3.98 -10.12 -6.73
N LYS A 48 -4.70 -11.16 -6.30
CA LYS A 48 -5.58 -11.09 -5.12
C LYS A 48 -4.77 -10.78 -3.85
N CYS A 49 -3.66 -11.46 -3.63
CA CYS A 49 -2.77 -11.19 -2.49
C CYS A 49 -2.22 -9.77 -2.50
N MET A 50 -1.87 -9.24 -3.67
CA MET A 50 -1.45 -7.84 -3.82
C MET A 50 -2.58 -6.87 -3.43
N ALA A 51 -3.80 -7.09 -3.92
CA ALA A 51 -4.94 -6.25 -3.57
C ALA A 51 -5.26 -6.29 -2.06
N GLU A 52 -5.16 -7.45 -1.42
CA GLU A 52 -5.34 -7.61 0.03
C GLU A 52 -4.25 -6.92 0.84
N ARG A 53 -2.98 -7.03 0.42
CA ARG A 53 -1.85 -6.30 1.01
C ARG A 53 -2.13 -4.80 0.98
N ASP A 54 -2.50 -4.27 -0.18
CA ASP A 54 -2.73 -2.83 -0.36
C ASP A 54 -3.89 -2.32 0.51
N ALA A 55 -4.99 -3.07 0.59
CA ALA A 55 -6.11 -2.76 1.47
C ALA A 55 -5.70 -2.75 2.95
N ARG A 56 -4.90 -3.74 3.38
CA ARG A 56 -4.35 -3.81 4.74
C ARG A 56 -3.46 -2.59 5.04
N VAL A 57 -2.55 -2.25 4.13
CA VAL A 57 -1.64 -1.10 4.29
C VAL A 57 -2.42 0.20 4.39
N LYS A 58 -3.40 0.44 3.50
CA LYS A 58 -4.29 1.61 3.57
C LYS A 58 -4.96 1.72 4.93
N ALA A 59 -5.56 0.64 5.42
CA ALA A 59 -6.23 0.63 6.71
C ALA A 59 -5.28 0.98 7.86
N LYS A 60 -4.02 0.51 7.80
CA LYS A 60 -2.99 0.84 8.79
C LYS A 60 -2.56 2.29 8.72
N VAL A 61 -2.24 2.80 7.54
CA VAL A 61 -1.86 4.21 7.34
C VAL A 61 -2.96 5.14 7.84
N SER A 62 -4.22 4.91 7.47
CA SER A 62 -5.34 5.75 7.92
C SER A 62 -5.58 5.67 9.42
N LYS A 63 -5.44 4.48 10.04
CA LYS A 63 -5.70 4.30 11.48
C LYS A 63 -4.58 4.85 12.37
N TYR A 64 -3.33 4.76 11.92
CA TYR A 64 -2.15 5.07 12.73
C TYR A 64 -1.46 6.38 12.32
N THR A 65 -2.14 7.24 11.55
CA THR A 65 -1.72 8.62 11.32
C THR A 65 -2.27 9.52 12.41
N ASP A 66 -1.39 10.23 13.10
CA ASP A 66 -1.78 11.18 14.15
C ASP A 66 -2.26 12.52 13.57
N SER A 67 -2.79 13.40 14.43
CA SER A 67 -3.29 14.72 14.04
C SER A 67 -2.21 15.69 13.54
N GLN A 68 -0.94 15.34 13.70
CA GLN A 68 0.19 16.10 13.18
C GLN A 68 0.64 15.59 11.80
N GLY A 69 0.00 14.55 11.27
CA GLY A 69 0.31 13.98 9.97
C GLY A 69 1.47 12.98 10.01
N TYR A 70 1.74 12.35 11.14
CA TYR A 70 2.73 11.26 11.21
C TYR A 70 2.07 9.90 11.29
N ALA A 71 2.38 9.02 10.33
CA ALA A 71 1.95 7.63 10.39
C ALA A 71 2.98 6.79 11.15
N ARG A 72 2.50 6.04 12.15
CA ARG A 72 3.30 5.06 12.90
C ARG A 72 3.03 3.66 12.37
N LEU A 73 4.02 3.10 11.68
CA LEU A 73 3.88 1.83 10.97
C LEU A 73 4.90 0.82 11.46
N TYR A 74 4.58 -0.47 11.37
CA TYR A 74 5.58 -1.51 11.49
C TYR A 74 6.53 -1.51 10.28
N ARG A 75 7.73 -2.06 10.47
CA ARG A 75 8.72 -2.18 9.38
C ARG A 75 8.17 -2.88 8.14
N SER A 76 7.37 -3.93 8.31
CA SER A 76 6.73 -4.64 7.19
C SER A 76 5.73 -3.77 6.44
N GLU A 77 4.92 -2.98 7.14
CA GLU A 77 3.95 -2.06 6.53
C GLU A 77 4.65 -0.95 5.75
N TYR A 78 5.78 -0.46 6.27
CA TYR A 78 6.62 0.50 5.56
C TYR A 78 7.27 -0.11 4.29
N GLN A 79 7.74 -1.36 4.36
CA GLN A 79 8.23 -2.08 3.18
C GLN A 79 7.13 -2.30 2.15
N ASP A 80 5.93 -2.68 2.58
CA ASP A 80 4.76 -2.82 1.69
C ASP A 80 4.44 -1.51 0.97
N ILE A 81 4.51 -0.35 1.66
CA ILE A 81 4.34 0.97 1.03
C ILE A 81 5.36 1.19 -0.08
N PHE A 82 6.64 0.89 0.16
CA PHE A 82 7.65 1.02 -0.89
C PHE A 82 7.40 0.11 -2.07
N HIS A 83 7.01 -1.14 -1.84
CA HIS A 83 6.67 -2.06 -2.91
C HIS A 83 5.50 -1.54 -3.74
N ILE A 84 4.43 -1.05 -3.09
CA ILE A 84 3.28 -0.43 -3.76
C ILE A 84 3.71 0.74 -4.65
N LEU A 85 4.52 1.65 -4.12
CA LEU A 85 4.99 2.82 -4.87
C LEU A 85 5.90 2.43 -6.05
N LEU A 86 6.77 1.42 -5.86
CA LEU A 86 7.62 0.88 -6.91
C LEU A 86 6.79 0.20 -8.01
N GLU A 87 5.81 -0.63 -7.65
CA GLU A 87 4.89 -1.28 -8.58
C GLU A 87 4.15 -0.26 -9.45
N ASN A 88 3.67 0.83 -8.86
CA ASN A 88 3.05 1.94 -9.59
C ASN A 88 4.03 2.64 -10.56
N SER A 89 5.33 2.66 -10.26
CA SER A 89 6.36 3.34 -11.06
C SER A 89 6.92 2.50 -12.21
N VAL A 90 6.99 1.17 -12.05
CA VAL A 90 7.62 0.25 -13.01
C VAL A 90 6.59 -0.42 -13.92
N ALA A 91 5.45 -0.85 -13.37
CA ALA A 91 4.50 -1.68 -14.12
C ALA A 91 3.56 -0.88 -15.04
N ARG A 92 3.68 0.46 -15.09
CA ARG A 92 2.60 1.34 -15.59
C ARG A 92 3.07 2.52 -16.43
N LYS A 93 4.09 2.31 -17.28
CA LYS A 93 4.37 3.20 -18.43
C LYS A 93 3.68 2.69 -19.68
#